data_AF-A0A225WU22-F1
#
_entry.id   AF-A0A225WU22-F1
#
_cell.length_a   1.000
_cell.length_b   1.000
_cell.length_c   1.000
_cell.angle_alpha   90.00
_cell.angle_beta   90.00
_cell.angle_gamma   90.00
#
_symmetry.space_group_name_H-M   'P 1'
#
loop_
_entity.id
_entity.type
_entity.pdbx_description
1 polymer ?
#
loop_
_entity_poly.entity_id
_entity_poly.type
_entity_poly.pdbx_seq_one_letter_code
_entity_poly.pdbx_strand_id
1 'polypeptide(L)'
;MKFCLPPGTFPELDLVKEDMDNMENVASMIINSAIEDFETLRLDNNGLADKRWRPLKRKTGVMLYEDRSMRESIKRESLLSDATPCGIRPLMAHGTTRGELNELMFGLLNPTREEMLAK
;
A
#
# COMPACT_ATOMS: atom_id res chain seq x y z
N MET A 1 5.19 -9.93 33.14
CA MET A 1 6.66 -9.99 33.03
C MET A 1 7.05 -9.19 31.80
N LYS A 2 7.92 -8.17 31.94
CA LYS A 2 8.34 -7.30 30.84
C LYS A 2 9.68 -7.82 30.33
N PHE A 3 9.69 -8.48 29.17
CA PHE A 3 10.92 -8.92 28.51
C PHE A 3 11.57 -7.67 27.89
N CYS A 4 12.45 -7.03 28.64
CA CYS A 4 13.29 -5.96 28.11
C CYS A 4 14.55 -6.62 27.55
N LEU A 5 14.70 -6.58 26.23
CA LEU A 5 15.90 -7.06 25.58
C LEU A 5 17.11 -6.21 26.03
N PRO A 6 18.29 -6.82 26.25
CA PRO A 6 19.50 -6.08 26.56
C PRO A 6 19.81 -4.98 25.53
N PRO A 7 20.42 -3.86 25.93
CA PRO A 7 20.92 -2.88 24.98
C PRO A 7 21.89 -3.54 23.99
N GLY A 8 21.68 -3.32 22.68
CA GLY A 8 22.47 -3.96 21.62
C GLY A 8 21.99 -5.34 21.17
N THR A 9 20.79 -5.79 21.59
CA THR A 9 20.21 -7.05 21.11
C THR A 9 20.02 -7.09 19.59
N PHE A 10 19.76 -5.92 18.98
CA PHE A 10 19.74 -5.75 17.55
C PHE A 10 20.91 -4.84 17.17
N PRO A 11 22.00 -5.38 16.59
CA PRO A 11 23.07 -4.55 16.07
C PRO A 11 22.57 -3.67 14.94
N GLU A 12 23.26 -2.57 14.67
CA GLU A 12 22.96 -1.72 13.54
C GLU A 12 23.08 -2.54 12.25
N LEU A 13 22.03 -2.48 11.43
CA LEU A 13 21.92 -3.27 10.21
C LEU A 13 22.82 -2.65 9.13
N ASP A 14 24.02 -3.21 8.96
CA ASP A 14 24.96 -2.79 7.91
C ASP A 14 24.54 -3.43 6.58
N LEU A 15 23.78 -2.66 5.78
CA LEU A 15 23.35 -3.07 4.46
C LEU A 15 24.43 -2.71 3.43
N VAL A 16 24.74 -3.66 2.55
CA VAL A 16 25.61 -3.39 1.41
C VAL A 16 24.93 -2.32 0.53
N LYS A 17 25.72 -1.38 -0.01
CA LYS A 17 25.19 -0.31 -0.86
C LYS A 17 24.30 -0.84 -2.00
N GLU A 18 24.69 -1.97 -2.59
CA GLU A 18 23.90 -2.63 -3.63
C GLU A 18 22.50 -3.01 -3.16
N ASP A 19 22.35 -3.52 -1.94
CA ASP A 19 21.04 -3.87 -1.37
C ASP A 19 20.20 -2.62 -1.09
N MET A 20 20.84 -1.54 -0.62
CA MET A 20 20.18 -0.24 -0.43
C MET A 20 19.64 0.31 -1.75
N ASP A 21 20.48 0.32 -2.78
CA ASP A 21 20.13 0.80 -4.12
C ASP A 21 19.01 -0.07 -4.72
N ASN A 22 19.09 -1.39 -4.56
CA ASN A 22 18.05 -2.31 -5.02
C ASN A 22 16.70 -2.06 -4.32
N MET A 23 16.70 -1.85 -3.01
CA MET A 23 15.46 -1.52 -2.29
C MET A 23 14.88 -0.18 -2.73
N GLU A 24 15.72 0.84 -2.92
CA GLU A 24 15.30 2.15 -3.42
C GLU A 24 14.71 2.06 -4.84
N ASN A 25 15.33 1.27 -5.72
CA ASN A 25 14.84 1.03 -7.06
C ASN A 25 13.46 0.35 -7.04
N VAL A 26 13.28 -0.69 -6.21
CA VAL A 26 12.00 -1.38 -6.06
C VAL A 26 10.93 -0.43 -5.53
N ALA A 27 11.24 0.36 -4.50
CA ALA A 27 10.32 1.36 -3.95
C ALA A 27 9.91 2.40 -5.01
N SER A 28 10.89 2.92 -5.75
CA SER A 28 10.65 3.89 -6.83
C SER A 28 9.77 3.33 -7.93
N MET A 29 10.01 2.08 -8.34
CA MET A 29 9.16 1.41 -9.34
C MET A 29 7.71 1.27 -8.87
N ILE A 30 7.50 0.89 -7.61
CA ILE A 30 6.14 0.75 -7.04
C ILE A 30 5.43 2.11 -6.99
N ILE A 31 6.12 3.15 -6.54
CA ILE A 31 5.56 4.51 -6.45
C ILE A 31 5.20 5.04 -7.84
N ASN A 32 6.12 4.93 -8.80
CA ASN A 32 5.88 5.41 -10.17
C ASN A 32 4.70 4.68 -10.81
N SER A 33 4.65 3.35 -10.69
CA SER A 33 3.53 2.56 -11.21
C SER A 33 2.20 2.94 -10.54
N ALA A 34 2.19 3.19 -9.23
CA ALA A 34 0.98 3.60 -8.52
C ALA A 34 0.48 5.00 -8.93
N ILE A 35 1.40 5.94 -9.18
CA ILE A 35 1.07 7.28 -9.69
C ILE A 35 0.49 7.17 -11.10
N GLU A 36 1.13 6.43 -12.00
CA GLU A 36 0.64 6.22 -13.37
C GLU A 36 -0.77 5.59 -13.38
N ASP A 37 -1.00 4.58 -12.54
CA ASP A 37 -2.30 3.94 -12.38
C ASP A 37 -3.37 4.94 -11.90
N PHE A 38 -3.01 5.81 -10.95
CA PHE A 38 -3.91 6.86 -10.44
C PHE A 38 -4.21 7.93 -11.49
N GLU A 39 -3.19 8.41 -12.21
CA GLU A 39 -3.36 9.41 -13.26
C GLU A 39 -4.22 8.88 -14.41
N THR A 40 -4.01 7.63 -14.80
CA THR A 40 -4.83 6.95 -15.82
C THR A 40 -6.29 6.92 -15.38
N LEU A 41 -6.59 6.55 -14.13
CA LEU A 41 -7.96 6.58 -13.61
C LEU A 41 -8.55 8.00 -13.67
N ARG A 42 -7.76 9.02 -13.30
CA ARG A 42 -8.22 10.42 -13.25
C ARG A 42 -8.50 10.98 -14.65
N LEU A 43 -7.65 10.67 -15.63
CA LEU A 43 -7.77 11.15 -17.01
C LEU A 43 -8.95 10.51 -17.75
N ASP A 44 -9.28 9.26 -17.43
CA ASP A 44 -10.26 8.47 -18.16
C ASP A 44 -11.72 8.71 -17.76
N ASN A 45 -12.00 9.81 -17.03
CA ASN A 45 -13.31 10.43 -16.79
C ASN A 45 -14.53 9.52 -17.07
N ASN A 46 -14.66 8.44 -16.30
CA ASN A 46 -15.83 7.56 -16.27
C ASN A 46 -16.08 6.69 -17.54
N GLY A 47 -15.08 6.44 -18.39
CA GLY A 47 -15.28 5.87 -19.73
C GLY A 47 -14.64 4.51 -20.05
N LEU A 48 -13.30 4.38 -19.97
CA LEU A 48 -12.61 3.26 -20.63
C LEU A 48 -11.74 2.36 -19.72
N ALA A 49 -11.23 2.88 -18.60
CA ALA A 49 -10.44 2.16 -17.58
C ALA A 49 -11.28 1.29 -16.64
N ASP A 50 -12.61 1.38 -16.77
CA ASP A 50 -13.64 0.72 -15.96
C ASP A 50 -13.61 -0.82 -16.05
N LYS A 51 -12.79 -1.38 -16.97
CA LYS A 51 -12.53 -2.84 -17.04
C LYS A 51 -11.53 -3.34 -16.00
N ARG A 52 -10.48 -2.56 -15.66
CA ARG A 52 -9.46 -3.00 -14.69
C ARG A 52 -9.89 -2.74 -13.27
N TRP A 53 -10.38 -1.54 -12.98
CA TRP A 53 -10.76 -1.13 -11.63
C TRP A 53 -12.23 -1.41 -11.37
N ARG A 54 -12.54 -2.17 -10.32
CA ARG A 54 -13.92 -2.44 -9.89
C ARG A 54 -14.20 -1.67 -8.61
N PRO A 55 -15.28 -0.87 -8.55
CA PRO A 55 -15.67 -0.23 -7.29
C PRO A 55 -16.08 -1.30 -6.26
N LEU A 56 -15.46 -1.25 -5.08
CA LEU A 56 -15.69 -2.18 -3.98
C LEU A 56 -16.60 -1.55 -2.91
N LYS A 57 -16.27 -0.33 -2.48
CA LYS A 57 -16.97 0.33 -1.36
C LYS A 57 -16.88 1.85 -1.45
N ARG A 58 -17.94 2.54 -1.06
CA ARG A 58 -17.96 3.99 -0.81
C ARG A 58 -17.96 4.24 0.69
N LYS A 59 -17.08 5.10 1.20
CA LYS A 59 -17.10 5.57 2.60
C LYS A 59 -16.67 7.03 2.67
N THR A 60 -17.51 7.88 3.26
CA THR A 60 -17.18 9.28 3.60
C THR A 60 -16.56 10.07 2.44
N GLY A 61 -17.16 10.01 1.24
CA GLY A 61 -16.64 10.74 0.07
C GLY A 61 -15.48 10.06 -0.66
N VAL A 62 -15.01 8.90 -0.18
CA VAL A 62 -13.96 8.10 -0.82
C VAL A 62 -14.55 6.84 -1.44
N MET A 63 -14.17 6.57 -2.69
CA MET A 63 -14.44 5.34 -3.42
C MET A 63 -13.21 4.44 -3.40
N LEU A 64 -13.40 3.20 -2.97
CA LEU A 64 -12.40 2.16 -3.00
C LEU A 64 -12.61 1.28 -4.23
N TYR A 65 -11.54 1.01 -4.96
CA TYR A 65 -11.49 0.16 -6.14
C TYR A 65 -10.54 -1.01 -5.92
N GLU A 66 -10.89 -2.16 -6.48
CA GLU A 66 -10.06 -3.36 -6.52
C GLU A 66 -9.68 -3.68 -7.99
N ASP A 67 -8.46 -4.13 -8.22
CA ASP A 67 -8.01 -4.60 -9.54
C ASP A 67 -8.66 -5.96 -9.89
N ARG A 68 -9.42 -6.00 -11.00
CA ARG A 68 -10.10 -7.20 -11.50
C ARG A 68 -9.12 -8.27 -11.95
N SER A 69 -8.00 -7.89 -12.58
CA SER A 69 -7.02 -8.84 -13.13
C SER A 69 -6.38 -9.69 -12.03
N MET A 70 -6.08 -9.07 -10.90
CA MET A 70 -5.48 -9.73 -9.75
C MET A 70 -6.50 -10.56 -8.96
N ARG A 71 -7.77 -10.15 -8.93
CA ARG A 71 -8.83 -10.98 -8.35
C ARG A 71 -8.98 -12.30 -9.09
N GLU A 72 -8.83 -12.31 -10.42
CA GLU A 72 -8.90 -13.52 -11.22
C GLU A 72 -7.68 -14.42 -11.07
N SER A 73 -6.46 -13.87 -10.99
CA SER A 73 -5.25 -14.66 -10.72
C SER A 73 -5.35 -15.37 -9.37
N ILE A 74 -5.73 -14.64 -8.31
CA ILE A 74 -5.88 -15.21 -6.96
C ILE A 74 -6.95 -16.31 -6.92
N LYS A 75 -8.06 -16.13 -7.65
CA LYS A 75 -9.10 -17.17 -7.75
C LYS A 75 -8.60 -18.44 -8.44
N ARG A 76 -7.79 -18.30 -9.49
CA ARG A 76 -7.19 -19.46 -10.19
C ARG A 76 -6.19 -20.18 -9.30
N GLU A 77 -5.40 -19.42 -8.53
CA GLU A 77 -4.41 -19.98 -7.61
C GLU A 77 -5.06 -20.71 -6.42
N SER A 78 -6.14 -20.17 -5.86
CA SER A 78 -6.90 -20.83 -4.79
C SER A 78 -7.63 -22.12 -5.21
N LEU A 79 -7.80 -22.35 -6.51
CA LEU A 79 -8.34 -23.61 -7.03
C LEU A 79 -7.26 -24.69 -7.22
N LEU A 80 -5.99 -24.28 -7.25
CA LEU A 80 -4.84 -25.15 -7.46
C LEU A 80 -4.03 -25.39 -6.18
N SER A 81 -4.29 -24.62 -5.11
CA SER A 81 -3.59 -24.70 -3.84
C SER A 81 -4.54 -24.38 -2.67
N ASP A 82 -4.55 -25.25 -1.65
CA ASP A 82 -5.27 -25.08 -0.37
C ASP A 82 -4.62 -24.01 0.54
N ALA A 83 -3.68 -23.23 -0.02
CA ALA A 83 -3.02 -22.14 0.68
C ALA A 83 -3.89 -20.88 0.64
N THR A 84 -4.04 -20.25 1.81
CA THR A 84 -4.65 -18.92 1.94
C THR A 84 -3.97 -17.96 0.96
N PRO A 85 -4.71 -17.20 0.14
CA PRO A 85 -4.11 -16.37 -0.88
C PRO A 85 -3.34 -15.22 -0.22
N CYS A 86 -2.04 -15.42 -0.04
CA CYS A 86 -1.05 -14.46 0.43
C CYS A 86 -0.59 -13.60 -0.77
N GLY A 87 -1.53 -12.92 -1.41
CA GLY A 87 -1.25 -11.99 -2.50
C GLY A 87 -1.54 -10.57 -2.04
N ILE A 88 -0.57 -9.66 -2.16
CA ILE A 88 -0.81 -8.23 -2.02
C ILE A 88 -1.88 -7.85 -3.04
N ARG A 89 -3.03 -7.35 -2.56
CA ARG A 89 -4.12 -6.88 -3.42
C ARG A 89 -3.95 -5.38 -3.61
N PRO A 90 -3.63 -4.91 -4.83
CA PRO A 90 -3.63 -3.48 -5.09
C PRO A 90 -5.05 -2.93 -4.95
N LEU A 91 -5.20 -1.98 -4.04
CA LEU A 91 -6.43 -1.24 -3.81
C LEU A 91 -6.17 0.22 -4.13
N MET A 92 -7.13 0.86 -4.79
CA MET A 92 -7.06 2.28 -5.09
C MET A 92 -8.18 3.01 -4.38
N ALA A 93 -7.85 4.07 -3.65
CA ALA A 93 -8.82 4.95 -3.02
C ALA A 93 -8.85 6.30 -3.75
N HIS A 94 -10.02 6.72 -4.21
CA HIS A 94 -10.23 7.98 -4.91
C HIS A 94 -11.37 8.77 -4.26
N GLY A 95 -11.10 10.01 -3.87
CA GLY A 95 -12.10 10.90 -3.27
C GLY A 95 -11.48 12.01 -2.47
N THR A 96 -12.28 12.63 -1.61
CA THR A 96 -11.84 13.73 -0.73
C THR A 96 -11.92 13.31 0.73
N THR A 97 -11.00 13.82 1.53
CA THR A 97 -10.98 13.64 2.99
C THR A 97 -10.80 15.01 3.66
N ARG A 98 -11.16 15.10 4.94
CA ARG A 98 -11.05 16.33 5.73
C ARG A 98 -9.71 16.35 6.47
N GLY A 99 -9.03 17.50 6.44
CA GLY A 99 -7.77 17.74 7.16
C GLY A 99 -6.68 18.29 6.25
N GLU A 100 -5.57 18.70 6.85
CA GLU A 100 -4.37 19.10 6.10
C GLU A 100 -3.56 17.87 5.69
N LEU A 101 -2.93 17.92 4.50
CA LEU A 101 -2.14 16.79 3.98
C LEU A 101 -1.06 16.34 4.97
N ASN A 102 -0.36 17.29 5.60
CA ASN A 102 0.74 16.98 6.51
C ASN A 102 0.25 16.23 7.77
N GLU A 103 -0.91 16.59 8.31
CA GLU A 103 -1.51 15.92 9.46
C GLU A 103 -1.91 14.48 9.12
N LEU A 104 -2.48 14.28 7.94
CA LEU A 104 -2.86 12.96 7.42
C LEU A 104 -1.62 12.08 7.19
N MET A 105 -0.57 12.63 6.57
CA MET A 105 0.69 11.93 6.36
C MET A 105 1.38 11.59 7.67
N PHE A 106 1.34 12.48 8.66
CA PHE A 106 1.88 12.21 9.99
C PHE A 106 1.17 11.04 10.68
N GLY A 107 -0.17 11.01 10.62
CA GLY A 107 -0.94 9.90 11.17
C GLY A 107 -0.74 8.57 10.43
N LEU A 108 -0.45 8.62 9.13
CA LEU A 108 -0.16 7.42 8.33
C LEU A 108 1.21 6.82 8.67
N LEU A 109 2.23 7.66 8.85
CA LEU A 109 3.59 7.24 9.16
C LEU A 109 3.77 6.82 10.62
N ASN A 110 2.90 7.29 11.51
CA ASN A 110 2.95 6.99 12.95
C ASN A 110 1.60 6.38 13.38
N PRO A 111 1.33 5.12 13.01
CA PRO A 111 0.04 4.48 13.26
C PRO A 111 -0.24 4.25 14.76
N THR A 112 0.79 4.20 15.60
CA THR A 112 0.63 4.04 17.05
C THR A 112 0.84 5.35 17.81
N ARG A 113 0.14 5.45 18.95
CA ARG A 113 0.29 6.60 19.86
C ARG A 113 1.72 6.76 20.37
N GLU A 114 2.43 5.65 20.56
CA GLU A 114 3.81 5.64 21.03
C GLU A 114 4.75 6.24 20.00
N GLU A 115 4.57 5.88 18.72
CA GLU A 115 5.34 6.46 17.59
C GLU A 115 5.05 7.95 17.42
N MET A 116 3.79 8.39 17.57
CA MET A 116 3.43 9.81 17.50
C MET A 116 4.07 10.67 18.60
N LEU A 117 4.39 10.08 19.76
CA LEU A 117 4.98 10.78 20.92
C LEU A 117 6.51 10.72 20.95
N ALA A 118 7.13 9.88 20.11
CA ALA A 118 8.57 9.67 20.08
C ALA A 118 9.35 10.72 19.27
N LYS A 119 8.65 11.66 18.63
CA LYS A 119 9.18 12.78 17.85
C LYS A 119 8.79 14.11 18.47
#